data_AF-A0A060WW82-F1
#
_entry.id   AF-A0A060WW82-F1
#
_cell.length_a   1.000
_cell.length_b   1.000
_cell.length_c   1.000
_cell.angle_alpha   90.00
_cell.angle_beta   90.00
_cell.angle_gamma   90.00
#
_symmetry.space_group_name_H-M   'P 1'
#
loop_
_entity.id
_entity.type
_entity.pdbx_description
1 polymer ?
#
loop_
_entity_poly.entity_id
_entity_poly.type
_entity_poly.pdbx_seq_one_letter_code
_entity_poly.pdbx_strand_id
1 'polypeptide(L)' 'MFGGKGDPCALCSLHSIGKIEGAQKQYSKLLCGLLNKHLGISPDRIYVNFFDMEAANVAWNNSTFG' A
#
# COMPACT_ATOMS: atom_id res chain seq x y z
N MET A 1 -6.50 -11.20 11.51
CA MET A 1 -7.78 -10.69 12.06
C MET A 1 -7.75 -9.17 12.02
N PHE A 2 -8.90 -8.55 11.76
CA PHE A 2 -9.05 -7.09 11.77
C PHE A 2 -10.21 -6.73 12.70
N GLY A 3 -9.97 -5.88 13.70
CA GLY A 3 -10.96 -5.55 14.73
C GLY A 3 -11.46 -6.76 15.52
N GLY A 4 -10.58 -7.74 15.79
CA GLY A 4 -10.93 -8.99 16.48
C GLY A 4 -11.76 -9.98 15.66
N LYS A 5 -12.08 -9.67 14.39
CA LYS A 5 -12.87 -10.53 13.50
C LYS A 5 -12.01 -11.27 12.48
N GLY A 6 -12.40 -12.50 12.18
CA GLY A 6 -11.79 -13.40 11.21
C GLY A 6 -12.24 -13.21 9.75
N ASP A 7 -13.22 -12.33 9.50
CA ASP A 7 -13.66 -12.01 8.14
C ASP A 7 -12.49 -11.50 7.28
N PRO A 8 -12.52 -11.67 5.94
CA PRO A 8 -11.46 -11.24 5.04
C PRO A 8 -11.00 -9.79 5.29
N CYS A 9 -9.68 -9.59 5.30
CA CYS A 9 -9.04 -8.28 5.52
C CYS A 9 -7.68 -8.26 4.82
N ALA A 10 -7.13 -7.08 4.57
CA ALA A 10 -5.81 -6.94 3.96
C ALA A 10 -4.93 -5.92 4.71
N LEU A 11 -3.64 -6.22 4.80
CA LEU A 11 -2.60 -5.30 5.21
C LEU A 11 -1.64 -5.12 4.03
N CYS A 12 -1.59 -3.91 3.49
CA CYS A 12 -0.84 -3.59 2.29
C CYS A 12 0.27 -2.59 2.59
N SER A 13 1.28 -2.57 1.74
CA SER A 13 2.28 -1.50 1.73
C SER A 13 2.54 -1.05 0.29
N LEU A 14 2.68 0.25 0.10
CA LEU A 14 3.11 0.85 -1.16
C LEU A 14 4.38 1.66 -0.90
N HIS A 15 5.48 1.21 -1.50
CA HIS A 15 6.78 1.87 -1.44
C HIS A 15 7.09 2.47 -2.80
N SER A 16 7.59 3.70 -2.81
CA SER A 16 8.03 4.36 -4.04
C SER A 16 9.12 5.36 -3.69
N ILE A 17 10.03 5.64 -4.64
CA ILE A 17 10.96 6.76 -4.55
C ILE A 17 10.22 7.99 -5.09
N GLY A 18 9.75 8.85 -4.20
CA GLY A 18 8.85 9.95 -4.53
C GLY A 18 7.44 9.47 -4.90
N LYS A 19 6.60 10.43 -5.29
CA LYS A 19 5.20 10.24 -5.76
C LYS A 19 4.26 9.64 -4.72
N ILE A 20 4.61 9.62 -3.44
CA ILE A 20 3.71 9.21 -2.37
C ILE A 20 2.93 10.41 -1.81
N GLU A 21 3.66 11.46 -1.41
CA GLU A 21 3.04 12.63 -0.80
C GLU A 21 2.02 13.31 -1.72
N GLY A 22 0.82 13.57 -1.19
CA GLY A 22 -0.28 14.20 -1.91
C GLY A 22 -1.15 13.24 -2.73
N ALA A 23 -0.67 12.04 -3.06
CA ALA A 23 -1.40 11.06 -3.88
C ALA A 23 -2.06 9.94 -3.05
N GLN A 24 -1.82 9.87 -1.74
CA GLN A 24 -2.28 8.75 -0.90
C GLN A 24 -3.79 8.53 -0.97
N LYS A 25 -4.61 9.59 -1.03
CA LYS A 25 -6.08 9.46 -1.15
C LYS A 25 -6.50 8.78 -2.45
N GLN A 26 -5.86 9.13 -3.56
CA GLN A 26 -6.12 8.52 -4.87
C GLN A 26 -5.71 7.05 -4.86
N TYR A 27 -4.53 6.74 -4.32
CA TYR A 27 -4.03 5.37 -4.23
C TYR A 27 -4.88 4.51 -3.31
N SER A 28 -5.32 5.01 -2.15
CA SER A 28 -6.23 4.29 -1.26
C SER A 28 -7.53 3.91 -1.98
N LYS A 29 -8.14 4.85 -2.71
CA LYS A 29 -9.36 4.56 -3.48
C LYS A 29 -9.12 3.48 -4.55
N LEU A 30 -8.01 3.57 -5.28
CA LEU A 30 -7.66 2.61 -6.32
C LEU A 30 -7.38 1.22 -5.73
N LEU A 31 -6.48 1.13 -4.76
CA LEU A 31 -6.03 -0.13 -4.16
C LEU A 31 -7.18 -0.84 -3.44
N CYS A 32 -7.91 -0.13 -2.56
CA CYS A 32 -9.06 -0.73 -1.87
C CYS A 32 -10.16 -1.15 -2.87
N GLY A 33 -10.38 -0.37 -3.93
CA GLY A 33 -11.32 -0.72 -4.99
C GLY A 33 -10.93 -1.99 -5.75
N LEU A 34 -9.65 -2.16 -6.08
CA LEU A 34 -9.14 -3.37 -6.75
C LEU A 34 -9.23 -4.59 -5.83
N LEU A 35 -8.84 -4.46 -4.57
CA LEU A 35 -8.92 -5.54 -3.58
C LEU A 35 -10.37 -5.96 -3.32
N ASN A 36 -11.30 -5.00 -3.29
CA ASN A 36 -12.72 -5.31 -3.21
C ASN A 36 -13.21 -6.04 -4.46
N LYS A 37 -12.91 -5.53 -5.65
CA LYS A 37 -13.36 -6.10 -6.93
C LYS A 37 -12.84 -7.53 -7.15
N HIS A 38 -11.58 -7.78 -6.84
CA HIS A 38 -10.91 -9.02 -7.23
C HIS A 38 -10.83 -10.06 -6.11
N LEU A 39 -10.85 -9.62 -4.84
CA LEU A 39 -10.71 -10.51 -3.69
C LEU A 39 -11.92 -10.46 -2.74
N GLY A 40 -12.92 -9.61 -3.01
CA GLY A 40 -14.11 -9.47 -2.17
C GLY A 40 -13.86 -8.85 -0.80
N ILE A 41 -12.69 -8.25 -0.57
CA ILE A 41 -12.34 -7.65 0.73
C ILE A 41 -13.01 -6.28 0.85
N SER A 42 -13.74 -6.06 1.94
CA SER A 42 -14.40 -4.77 2.16
C SER A 42 -13.37 -3.66 2.44
N PRO A 43 -13.48 -2.46 1.82
CA PRO A 43 -12.52 -1.36 2.00
C PRO A 43 -12.29 -0.89 3.44
N ASP A 44 -13.27 -1.03 4.33
CA ASP A 44 -13.18 -0.71 5.77
C ASP A 44 -12.31 -1.69 6.56
N ARG A 45 -11.88 -2.79 5.92
CA ARG A 45 -11.00 -3.83 6.49
C ARG A 45 -9.63 -3.90 5.82
N ILE A 46 -9.20 -2.77 5.24
CA ILE A 46 -7.93 -2.67 4.52
C ILE A 46 -7.10 -1.55 5.12
N TYR A 47 -5.88 -1.87 5.54
CA TYR A 47 -4.84 -0.87 5.80
C TYR A 47 -3.85 -0.83 4.65
N VAL A 48 -3.41 0.38 4.28
CA VAL A 48 -2.32 0.61 3.32
C VAL A 48 -1.31 1.54 3.98
N ASN A 49 -0.10 1.04 4.23
CA ASN A 49 1.01 1.87 4.66
C ASN A 49 1.71 2.44 3.42
N PHE A 50 1.89 3.76 3.38
CA PHE A 50 2.59 4.43 2.29
C PHE A 50 3.98 4.84 2.77
N PHE A 51 5.01 4.51 1.99
CA PHE A 51 6.40 4.83 2.28
C PHE A 51 7.00 5.60 1.12
N ASP A 52 7.24 6.89 1.34
CA ASP A 52 8.08 7.68 0.45
C ASP A 52 9.55 7.40 0.79
N MET A 53 10.23 6.71 -0.11
CA MET A 53 11.56 6.18 0.11
C MET A 53 12.61 7.14 -0.43
N GLU A 54 13.60 7.48 0.38
CA GLU A 54 14.83 8.08 -0.12
C GLU A 54 15.54 7.14 -1.09
N ALA A 55 16.02 7.64 -2.22
CA ALA A 55 16.62 6.83 -3.28
C ALA A 55 17.83 6.01 -2.79
N ALA A 56 18.66 6.61 -1.91
CA ALA A 56 19.80 5.94 -1.29
C ALA A 56 19.41 4.75 -0.39
N ASN A 57 18.15 4.69 0.06
CA ASN A 57 17.64 3.61 0.91
C ASN A 57 16.98 2.47 0.12
N VAL A 58 17.03 2.50 -1.21
CA VAL A 58 16.47 1.46 -2.07
C VAL A 58 17.58 0.85 -2.92
N ALA A 59 17.92 -0.40 -2.64
CA ALA A 59 18.91 -1.15 -3.40
C ALA A 59 18.30 -1.76 -4.66
N TRP A 60 19.03 -1.69 -5.77
CA TRP A 60 18.70 -2.36 -7.02
C TRP A 60 19.96 -2.61 -7.85
N ASN A 61 20.04 -3.77 -8.50
CA ASN A 61 21.09 -4.11 -9.45
C ASN A 61 22.53 -3.89 -8.92
N ASN A 62 22.83 -4.45 -7.75
CA ASN A 62 24.12 -4.32 -7.06
C ASN A 62 24.53 -2.87 -6.69
N SER A 63 23.57 -1.94 -6.63
CA SER A 63 23.78 -0.55 -6.19
C SER A 63 22.53 0.00 -5.48
N THR A 64 22.46 1.30 -5.27
CA THR A 64 21.30 2.06 -4.79
C THR A 64 20.80 3.03 -5.86
N PHE A 65 19.61 3.61 -5.69
CA PHE A 65 19.11 4.66 -6.58
C PHE A 65 19.67 6.06 -6.25
N GLY A 66 20.28 6.22 -5.08
CA GLY A 66 21.03 7.42 -4.67
C GLY A 66 22.54 7.23 -4.77
#